data_AF-A0AAN7ZQ54-F1
#
_entry.id   AF-A0AAN7ZQ54-F1
#
_cell.length_a   1.000
_cell.length_b   1.000
_cell.length_c   1.000
_cell.angle_alpha   90.00
_cell.angle_beta   90.00
_cell.angle_gamma   90.00
#
_symmetry.space_group_name_H-M   'P 1'
#
loop_
_entity.id
_entity.type
_entity.pdbx_description
1 polymer ?
#
loop_
_entity_poly.entity_id
_entity_poly.type
_entity_poly.pdbx_seq_one_letter_code
_entity_poly.pdbx_strand_id
1 'polypeptide(L)'
;MNNIEIYSPIHINKTCRTCLATSQEMIPLQSRNLVNSRYVTIMEMLNNLIPEKVMNILENDELPKQLCNDCLLCLIKAFTFQEKCTNSDLTLRNYITNLHGTKAGSTDIVTAENPNANEDNEVYPCSLCTECFTNSDDLKVLLLYYI
;
A
#
# COMPACT_ATOMS: atom_id res chain seq x y z
N MET A 1 13.42 32.68 -44.50
CA MET A 1 14.11 32.37 -43.24
C MET A 1 13.56 31.06 -42.75
N ASN A 2 14.36 29.99 -42.82
CA ASN A 2 13.94 28.64 -42.47
C ASN A 2 14.02 28.48 -40.95
N ASN A 3 12.87 28.49 -40.28
CA ASN A 3 12.76 28.05 -38.90
C ASN A 3 12.80 26.53 -38.89
N ILE A 4 14.00 25.95 -38.85
CA ILE A 4 14.18 24.53 -38.54
C ILE A 4 14.23 24.45 -37.02
N GLU A 5 13.07 24.26 -36.39
CA GLU A 5 13.00 23.81 -35.01
C GLU A 5 13.47 22.35 -34.97
N ILE A 6 14.75 22.14 -34.66
CA ILE A 6 15.31 20.81 -34.42
C ILE A 6 14.82 20.38 -33.03
N TYR A 7 13.58 19.92 -32.92
CA TYR A 7 13.19 19.09 -31.79
C TYR A 7 13.82 17.71 -31.99
N SER A 8 14.79 17.36 -31.14
CA SER A 8 15.23 15.97 -31.05
C SER A 8 13.99 15.13 -30.64
N PRO A 9 13.61 14.10 -31.41
CA PRO A 9 12.42 13.32 -31.08
C PRO A 9 12.59 12.66 -29.71
N ILE A 10 11.61 12.81 -28.82
CA ILE A 10 11.56 12.02 -27.59
C ILE A 10 11.48 10.54 -28.00
N HIS A 11 12.50 9.77 -27.66
CA HIS A 11 12.49 8.33 -27.86
C HIS A 11 11.62 7.69 -26.78
N ILE A 12 10.32 7.58 -27.04
CA ILE A 12 9.31 7.03 -26.11
C ILE A 12 9.73 5.68 -25.52
N ASN A 13 10.35 4.83 -26.35
CA ASN A 13 10.84 3.50 -25.96
C ASN A 13 12.12 3.51 -25.10
N LYS A 14 12.69 4.67 -24.79
CA LYS A 14 13.84 4.83 -23.89
C LYS A 14 13.60 5.88 -22.82
N THR A 15 12.36 6.33 -22.65
CA THR A 15 11.99 7.44 -21.78
C THR A 15 11.22 6.89 -20.58
N CYS A 16 11.56 7.31 -19.37
CA CYS A 16 10.81 6.95 -18.16
C CYS A 16 9.44 7.66 -18.17
N ARG A 17 8.36 6.92 -17.92
CA ARG A 17 6.99 7.45 -17.86
C ARG A 17 6.80 8.52 -16.78
N THR A 18 7.60 8.48 -15.71
CA THR A 18 7.44 9.37 -14.55
C THR A 18 8.37 10.58 -14.61
N CYS A 19 9.66 10.39 -14.88
CA CYS A 19 10.65 11.47 -14.80
C CYS A 19 11.19 11.94 -16.15
N LEU A 20 10.77 11.33 -17.26
CA LEU A 20 11.25 11.59 -18.62
C LEU A 20 12.76 11.34 -18.84
N ALA A 21 13.49 10.88 -17.82
CA ALA A 21 14.89 10.50 -17.96
C ALA A 21 15.02 9.29 -18.88
N THR A 22 16.14 9.22 -19.58
CA THR A 22 16.56 8.04 -20.32
C THR A 22 17.50 7.21 -19.45
N SER A 23 17.41 5.89 -19.57
CA SER A 23 18.20 4.92 -18.80
C SER A 23 18.53 3.74 -19.71
N GLN A 24 19.66 3.09 -19.46
CA GLN A 24 20.03 1.86 -20.15
C GLN A 24 19.10 0.71 -19.74
N GLU A 25 18.68 0.71 -18.48
CA GLU A 25 17.74 -0.26 -17.93
C GLU A 25 16.41 0.43 -17.68
N MET A 26 15.41 -0.05 -18.41
CA MET A 26 14.03 0.38 -18.26
C MET A 26 13.16 -0.83 -17.95
N ILE A 27 12.20 -0.64 -17.05
CA ILE A 27 11.36 -1.70 -16.53
C ILE A 27 9.95 -1.50 -17.07
N PRO A 28 9.40 -2.48 -17.82
CA PRO A 28 8.04 -2.40 -18.35
C PRO A 28 6.98 -2.19 -17.25
N LEU A 29 5.94 -1.41 -17.52
CA LEU A 29 4.86 -1.17 -16.54
C LEU A 29 4.08 -2.45 -16.18
N GLN A 30 4.13 -3.48 -17.02
CA GLN A 30 3.51 -4.78 -16.79
C GLN A 30 4.35 -5.69 -15.88
N SER A 31 5.60 -5.32 -15.59
CA SER A 31 6.46 -6.09 -14.68
C SER A 31 5.89 -6.13 -13.28
N ARG A 32 6.06 -7.27 -12.60
CA ARG A 32 5.59 -7.52 -11.24
C ARG A 32 6.71 -7.38 -10.23
N ASN A 33 6.38 -6.81 -9.08
CA ASN A 33 7.26 -6.71 -7.92
C ASN A 33 6.61 -7.41 -6.73
N LEU A 34 7.42 -8.04 -5.88
CA LEU A 34 6.95 -8.58 -4.61
C LEU A 34 6.86 -7.43 -3.61
N VAL A 35 5.65 -7.08 -3.20
CA VAL A 35 5.38 -6.07 -2.18
C VAL A 35 4.46 -6.68 -1.14
N ASN A 36 4.80 -6.61 0.15
CA ASN A 36 3.97 -7.14 1.24
C ASN A 36 3.46 -8.59 0.99
N SER A 37 4.35 -9.49 0.55
CA SER A 37 4.05 -10.90 0.26
C SER A 37 3.08 -11.16 -0.90
N ARG A 38 2.85 -10.17 -1.76
CA ARG A 38 2.00 -10.29 -2.95
C ARG A 38 2.71 -9.71 -4.18
N TYR A 39 2.53 -10.35 -5.33
CA TYR A 39 3.03 -9.83 -6.60
C TYR A 39 2.05 -8.80 -7.16
N VAL A 40 2.51 -7.57 -7.32
CA VAL A 40 1.74 -6.44 -7.85
C VAL A 40 2.47 -5.84 -9.04
N THR A 41 1.75 -5.47 -10.09
CA THR A 41 2.33 -4.83 -11.27
C THR A 41 2.69 -3.37 -11.00
N ILE A 42 3.66 -2.85 -11.74
CA ILE A 42 4.01 -1.42 -11.68
C ILE A 42 2.83 -0.54 -12.06
N MET A 43 2.05 -0.96 -13.06
CA MET A 43 0.82 -0.27 -13.48
C MET A 43 -0.22 -0.19 -12.36
N GLU A 44 -0.49 -1.29 -11.66
CA GLU A 44 -1.39 -1.29 -10.50
C GLU A 44 -0.90 -0.36 -9.39
N MET A 45 0.39 -0.39 -9.06
CA MET A 45 0.97 0.51 -8.05
C MET A 45 0.78 1.99 -8.42
N LEU A 46 1.02 2.37 -9.68
CA LEU A 46 0.83 3.74 -10.15
C LEU A 46 -0.63 4.17 -10.09
N ASN A 47 -1.55 3.34 -10.58
CA ASN A 47 -2.98 3.65 -10.60
C ASN A 47 -3.58 3.75 -9.17
N ASN A 48 -3.03 3.03 -8.20
CA ASN A 48 -3.46 3.11 -6.80
C ASN A 48 -2.95 4.35 -6.06
N LEU A 49 -1.77 4.86 -6.44
CA LEU A 49 -1.16 6.02 -5.77
C LEU A 49 -1.54 7.36 -6.40
N ILE A 50 -1.78 7.35 -7.70
CA ILE A 50 -1.95 8.58 -8.47
C ILE A 50 -3.42 8.72 -8.85
N PRO A 51 -4.07 9.86 -8.56
CA PRO A 51 -5.45 10.09 -8.97
C PRO A 51 -5.62 9.92 -10.48
N GLU A 52 -6.73 9.32 -10.92
CA GLU A 52 -7.03 9.09 -12.35
C GLU A 52 -6.88 10.36 -13.21
N LYS A 53 -7.14 11.54 -12.63
CA LYS A 53 -7.02 12.84 -13.30
C LYS A 53 -5.57 13.25 -13.63
N VAL A 54 -4.59 12.64 -12.97
CA VAL A 54 -3.16 12.98 -13.09
C VAL A 54 -2.44 11.94 -13.94
N MET A 55 -2.76 10.67 -13.79
CA MET A 55 -2.15 9.59 -14.56
C MET A 55 -3.17 8.48 -14.80
N ASN A 56 -3.77 8.46 -15.99
CA ASN A 56 -4.56 7.33 -16.44
C ASN A 56 -3.70 6.53 -17.41
N ILE A 57 -3.06 5.46 -16.91
CA ILE A 57 -2.23 4.59 -17.73
C ILE A 57 -3.16 3.68 -18.51
N LEU A 58 -3.54 4.13 -19.71
CA LEU A 58 -4.29 3.31 -20.64
C LEU A 58 -3.32 2.39 -21.35
N GLU A 59 -3.64 1.10 -21.46
CA GLU A 59 -2.78 0.12 -22.16
C GLU A 59 -2.41 0.59 -23.57
N ASN A 60 -3.31 1.33 -24.23
CA ASN A 60 -3.18 1.77 -25.61
C ASN A 60 -2.77 3.26 -25.79
N ASP A 61 -2.36 3.97 -24.72
CA ASP A 61 -1.81 5.32 -24.92
C ASP A 61 -0.42 5.27 -25.62
N GLU A 62 -0.07 6.34 -26.35
CA GLU A 62 1.21 6.45 -27.07
C GLU A 62 2.38 6.90 -26.17
N LEU A 63 2.18 6.94 -24.86
CA LEU A 63 3.16 7.45 -23.90
C LEU A 63 4.07 6.31 -23.39
N PRO A 64 5.20 6.63 -22.74
CA PRO A 64 6.15 5.60 -22.34
C PRO A 64 5.53 4.51 -21.47
N LYS A 65 5.86 3.25 -21.78
CA LYS A 65 5.36 2.05 -21.09
C LYS A 65 6.39 1.44 -20.15
N GLN A 66 7.25 2.27 -19.56
CA GLN A 66 8.36 1.83 -18.73
C GLN A 66 8.79 2.88 -17.69
N LEU A 67 9.46 2.41 -16.63
CA LEU A 67 10.12 3.24 -15.61
C LEU A 67 11.62 3.01 -15.60
N CYS A 68 12.37 4.03 -15.19
CA CYS A 68 13.75 3.82 -14.73
C CYS A 68 13.75 3.22 -13.31
N ASN A 69 14.89 2.65 -12.91
CA ASN A 69 15.09 2.06 -11.58
C ASN A 69 14.76 3.02 -10.42
N ASP A 70 15.17 4.28 -10.52
CA ASP A 70 14.93 5.28 -9.46
C ASP A 70 13.45 5.53 -9.24
N CYS A 71 12.68 5.70 -10.33
CA CYS A 71 11.24 5.87 -10.25
C CYS A 71 10.54 4.62 -9.73
N LEU A 72 11.01 3.42 -10.11
CA LEU A 72 10.47 2.18 -9.55
C LEU A 72 10.71 2.09 -8.03
N LEU A 73 11.92 2.38 -7.56
CA LEU A 73 12.24 2.34 -6.14
C LEU A 73 11.38 3.32 -5.33
N CYS A 74 11.21 4.55 -5.85
CA CYS A 74 10.32 5.53 -5.25
C CYS A 74 8.86 5.05 -5.23
N LEU A 75 8.40 4.45 -6.32
CA LEU A 75 7.05 3.91 -6.43
C LEU A 75 6.79 2.81 -5.40
N ILE A 76 7.68 1.82 -5.29
CA ILE A 76 7.56 0.72 -4.31
C ILE A 76 7.47 1.29 -2.90
N LYS A 77 8.36 2.21 -2.54
CA LYS A 77 8.36 2.84 -1.20
C LYS A 77 7.03 3.56 -0.92
N ALA A 78 6.53 4.34 -1.88
CA ALA A 78 5.27 5.06 -1.73
C ALA A 78 4.09 4.09 -1.60
N PHE A 79 4.05 3.03 -2.40
CA PHE A 79 2.97 2.04 -2.40
C PHE A 79 2.94 1.25 -1.09
N THR A 80 4.09 0.74 -0.64
CA THR A 80 4.21 0.06 0.65
C THR A 80 3.79 0.98 1.81
N PHE A 81 4.16 2.26 1.76
CA PHE A 81 3.75 3.23 2.78
C PHE A 81 2.24 3.47 2.77
N GLN A 82 1.62 3.59 1.59
CA GLN A 82 0.17 3.71 1.45
C GLN A 82 -0.56 2.50 2.05
N GLU A 83 -0.14 1.28 1.71
CA GLU A 83 -0.75 0.06 2.28
C GLU A 83 -0.63 0.03 3.80
N LYS A 84 0.53 0.41 4.34
CA LYS A 84 0.75 0.48 5.79
C LYS A 84 -0.19 1.49 6.47
N CYS A 85 -0.37 2.67 5.88
CA CYS A 85 -1.30 3.67 6.40
C CYS A 85 -2.75 3.18 6.36
N THR A 86 -3.17 2.58 5.24
CA THR A 86 -4.53 2.04 5.06
C THR A 86 -4.85 0.95 6.08
N ASN A 87 -3.94 -0.03 6.23
CA ASN A 87 -4.15 -1.13 7.15
C ASN A 87 -4.11 -0.63 8.60
N SER A 88 -3.20 0.29 8.95
CA SER A 88 -3.16 0.91 10.28
C SER A 88 -4.45 1.66 10.61
N ASP A 89 -5.00 2.43 9.67
CA ASP A 89 -6.25 3.17 9.88
C ASP A 89 -7.42 2.22 10.10
N LEU A 90 -7.54 1.15 9.28
CA LEU A 90 -8.56 0.11 9.46
C LEU A 90 -8.46 -0.55 10.84
N THR A 91 -7.26 -0.98 11.23
CA THR A 91 -7.02 -1.63 12.51
C THR A 91 -7.39 -0.72 13.69
N LEU A 92 -6.97 0.55 13.65
CA LEU A 92 -7.28 1.51 14.70
C LEU A 92 -8.78 1.79 14.80
N ARG A 93 -9.47 1.94 13.66
CA ARG A 93 -10.94 2.14 13.64
C ARG A 93 -11.69 0.94 14.18
N ASN A 94 -11.26 -0.28 13.84
CA ASN A 94 -11.85 -1.51 14.36
C ASN A 94 -11.67 -1.61 15.88
N TYR A 95 -10.47 -1.31 16.37
CA TYR A 95 -10.18 -1.30 17.81
C TYR A 95 -11.08 -0.32 18.56
N ILE A 96 -11.21 0.93 18.09
CA ILE A 96 -12.08 1.94 18.71
C ILE A 96 -13.55 1.51 18.68
N THR A 97 -14.02 0.94 17.57
CA THR A 97 -15.41 0.48 17.46
C THR A 97 -15.72 -0.64 18.46
N ASN A 98 -14.80 -1.59 18.63
CA ASN A 98 -14.95 -2.69 19.59
C ASN A 98 -14.91 -2.22 21.06
N LEU A 99 -14.14 -1.17 21.36
CA LEU A 99 -14.17 -0.52 22.68
C LEU A 99 -15.53 0.12 22.99
N HIS A 100 -16.22 0.65 21.98
CA HIS A 100 -17.50 1.35 22.17
C HIS A 100 -18.73 0.40 22.04
N GLY A 101 -18.58 -0.75 21.38
CA GLY A 101 -19.64 -1.76 21.20
C GLY A 101 -20.01 -2.54 22.46
N THR A 102 -19.28 -2.38 23.57
CA THR A 102 -19.57 -3.04 24.86
C THR A 102 -20.45 -2.21 25.80
N LYS A 103 -20.95 -1.04 25.39
CA LYS A 103 -21.84 -0.20 26.21
C LYS A 103 -23.04 0.37 25.45
N ALA A 104 -23.95 -0.48 24.97
CA ALA A 104 -25.35 -0.09 24.75
C ALA A 104 -26.28 -1.32 24.52
N GLY A 105 -27.11 -1.63 25.53
CA GLY A 105 -28.43 -2.25 25.31
C GLY A 105 -28.66 -3.68 25.81
N SER A 106 -28.84 -3.84 27.12
CA SER A 106 -29.65 -4.95 27.68
C SER A 106 -30.70 -4.41 28.65
N THR A 107 -31.95 -4.48 28.22
CA THR A 107 -33.14 -4.83 29.03
C THR A 107 -33.65 -6.10 28.34
N ASP A 108 -33.59 -7.31 28.91
CA ASP A 108 -34.17 -7.71 30.20
C ASP A 108 -33.38 -8.83 30.93
N ILE A 109 -33.49 -8.77 32.26
CA ILE A 109 -33.29 -9.72 33.39
C ILE A 109 -33.18 -11.22 32.96
N VAL A 110 -32.16 -12.00 33.37
CA VAL A 110 -32.11 -12.86 34.59
C VAL A 110 -30.66 -13.28 34.95
N THR A 111 -30.43 -13.33 36.27
CA THR A 111 -29.30 -13.67 37.16
C THR A 111 -28.30 -14.77 36.78
N ALA A 112 -27.00 -14.52 36.98
CA ALA A 112 -26.11 -15.18 37.98
C ALA A 112 -24.68 -14.62 37.90
N GLU A 113 -24.00 -14.56 39.04
CA GLU A 113 -22.80 -13.81 39.36
C GLU A 113 -21.51 -14.28 38.65
N ASN A 114 -20.65 -13.34 38.24
CA ASN A 114 -19.20 -13.52 38.35
C ASN A 114 -18.46 -12.16 38.46
N PRO A 115 -17.95 -11.78 39.64
CA PRO A 115 -17.18 -10.56 39.83
C PRO A 115 -15.69 -10.86 39.59
N ASN A 116 -15.24 -10.79 38.34
CA ASN A 116 -13.83 -10.56 38.03
C ASN A 116 -13.75 -9.64 36.80
N ALA A 117 -14.15 -8.39 37.01
CA ALA A 117 -13.71 -7.28 36.19
C ALA A 117 -12.26 -6.99 36.60
N ASN A 118 -11.29 -7.42 35.80
CA ASN A 118 -9.96 -6.85 35.60
C ASN A 118 -9.18 -7.75 34.64
N GLU A 119 -8.86 -7.25 33.45
CA GLU A 119 -7.50 -7.35 32.87
C GLU A 119 -7.46 -6.54 31.57
N ASP A 120 -6.54 -5.58 31.52
CA ASP A 120 -6.12 -4.91 30.31
C ASP A 120 -5.69 -5.97 29.30
N ASN A 121 -6.55 -6.31 28.35
CA ASN A 121 -6.15 -7.16 27.23
C ASN A 121 -5.15 -6.37 26.38
N GLU A 122 -3.87 -6.57 26.67
CA GLU A 122 -2.75 -5.95 25.95
C GLU A 122 -2.84 -6.37 24.48
N VAL A 123 -3.00 -5.38 23.60
CA VAL A 123 -3.08 -5.59 22.15
C VAL A 123 -1.72 -5.34 21.54
N TYR A 124 -1.21 -6.29 20.77
CA TYR A 124 0.10 -6.21 20.13
C TYR A 124 -0.05 -5.90 18.64
N PRO A 125 0.21 -4.67 18.17
CA PRO A 125 0.14 -4.33 16.76
C PRO A 125 1.42 -4.76 16.00
N CYS A 126 1.26 -5.37 14.83
CA CYS A 126 2.39 -5.71 13.95
C CYS A 126 2.86 -4.49 13.14
N SER A 127 4.13 -4.10 13.24
CA SER A 127 4.65 -2.95 12.49
C SER A 127 4.82 -3.19 10.97
N LEU A 128 4.68 -4.44 10.51
CA LEU A 128 4.79 -4.86 9.11
C LEU A 128 3.42 -4.95 8.43
N CYS A 129 2.48 -5.73 8.98
CA CYS A 129 1.15 -5.91 8.40
C CYS A 129 0.06 -5.09 9.08
N THR A 130 0.35 -4.46 10.23
CA THR A 130 -0.57 -3.63 11.03
C THR A 130 -1.81 -4.33 11.56
N GLU A 131 -1.82 -5.67 11.56
CA GLU A 131 -2.79 -6.48 12.29
C GLU A 131 -2.56 -6.39 13.81
N CYS A 132 -3.63 -6.58 14.58
CA CYS A 132 -3.61 -6.59 16.04
C CYS A 132 -3.75 -8.02 16.57
N PHE A 133 -2.92 -8.38 17.54
CA PHE A 133 -2.93 -9.70 18.17
C PHE A 133 -3.23 -9.55 19.67
N THR A 134 -3.95 -10.52 20.23
CA THR A 134 -4.18 -10.61 21.68
C THR A 134 -3.09 -11.42 22.40
N ASN A 135 -2.09 -11.92 21.65
CA ASN A 135 -0.95 -12.68 22.16
C ASN A 135 0.35 -12.24 21.46
N SER A 136 1.38 -11.91 22.24
CA SER A 136 2.70 -11.51 21.74
C SER A 136 3.41 -12.62 20.96
N ASP A 137 3.11 -13.90 21.21
CA ASP A 137 3.76 -15.02 20.53
C ASP A 137 3.23 -15.21 19.10
N ASP A 138 1.94 -14.94 18.85
CA ASP A 138 1.35 -14.95 17.50
C ASP A 138 1.99 -13.87 16.62
N LEU A 139 2.33 -12.72 17.21
CA LEU A 139 3.09 -11.66 16.54
C LEU A 139 4.52 -12.11 16.18
N LYS A 140 5.21 -12.83 17.08
CA LYS A 140 6.58 -13.32 16.81
C LYS A 140 6.60 -14.34 15.68
N VAL A 141 5.61 -15.23 15.61
CA VAL A 141 5.48 -16.19 14.50
C VAL A 141 5.34 -15.45 13.17
N LEU A 142 4.49 -14.43 13.09
CA LEU A 142 4.28 -13.66 11.86
C LEU A 142 5.54 -12.90 11.43
N LEU A 143 6.30 -12.31 12.35
CA LEU A 143 7.55 -11.61 12.03
C LEU A 143 8.64 -12.55 11.49
N LEU A 144 8.66 -13.83 11.88
CA LEU A 144 9.62 -14.82 11.39
C LEU A 144 9.34 -15.29 9.94
N TYR A 145 8.11 -15.17 9.45
CA TYR A 145 7.76 -15.51 8.06
C TYR A 145 7.98 -14.35 7.06
N TYR A 146 8.31 -13.15 7.56
CA TYR A 146 8.47 -11.93 6.75
C TYR A 146 9.93 -11.42 6.72
N ILE A 147 10.89 -12.17 7.26
CA ILE A 147 12.34 -11.93 7.21
C ILE A 147 13.00 -13.14 6.54
#